data_AF-A0A6F8TTX3-F1
#
_entry.id   AF-A0A6F8TTX3-F1
#
_cell.length_a   1.000
_cell.length_b   1.000
_cell.length_c   1.000
_cell.angle_alpha   90.00
_cell.angle_beta   90.00
_cell.angle_gamma   90.00
#
_symmetry.space_group_name_H-M   'P 1'
#
loop_
_entity.id
_entity.type
_entity.pdbx_description
1 polymer ?
#
loop_
_entity_poly.entity_id
_entity_poly.type
_entity_poly.pdbx_seq_one_letter_code
_entity_poly.pdbx_strand_id
1 'polypeptide(L)'
;MTTININFLNIFYLTTAIIIIYILIKWSKQLENRGYTVFIYFLISTHIGVVYSHSTEEGIFELWMPMGFIAVMIYYMFSSRKHSAKLKASALGLTVAMFLMALQYTG
;
A
#
# COMPACT_ATOMS: atom_id res chain seq x y z
N MET A 1 -14.93 -38.61 9.36
CA MET A 1 -14.44 -38.06 8.08
C MET A 1 -14.45 -36.55 8.21
N THR A 2 -13.31 -35.92 8.47
CA THR A 2 -13.20 -34.47 8.70
C THR A 2 -13.18 -33.76 7.36
N THR A 3 -14.23 -33.00 7.06
CA THR A 3 -14.27 -32.13 5.88
C THR A 3 -13.38 -30.91 6.11
N ILE A 4 -12.29 -30.81 5.36
CA ILE A 4 -11.46 -29.60 5.32
C ILE A 4 -12.18 -28.57 4.46
N ASN A 5 -12.65 -27.48 5.07
CA ASN A 5 -13.28 -26.39 4.36
C ASN A 5 -12.20 -25.41 3.88
N ILE A 6 -11.95 -25.40 2.57
CA ILE A 6 -10.91 -24.55 1.97
C ILE A 6 -11.50 -23.17 1.69
N ASN A 7 -11.00 -22.16 2.41
CA ASN A 7 -11.40 -20.77 2.19
C ASN A 7 -10.55 -20.14 1.06
N PHE A 8 -11.11 -20.11 -0.14
CA PHE A 8 -10.45 -19.56 -1.33
C PHE A 8 -10.02 -18.09 -1.20
N LEU A 9 -10.77 -17.26 -0.45
CA LEU A 9 -10.40 -15.86 -0.21
C LEU A 9 -9.11 -15.75 0.59
N ASN A 10 -8.95 -16.59 1.62
CA ASN A 10 -7.73 -16.59 2.43
C ASN A 10 -6.50 -17.00 1.62
N ILE A 11 -6.65 -17.96 0.70
CA ILE A 11 -5.57 -18.36 -0.21
C ILE A 11 -5.20 -17.18 -1.12
N PHE A 12 -6.18 -16.48 -1.68
CA PHE A 12 -5.93 -15.32 -2.55
C PHE A 12 -5.15 -14.21 -1.83
N TYR A 13 -5.54 -13.86 -0.61
CA TYR A 13 -4.82 -12.86 0.20
C TYR A 13 -3.39 -13.30 0.50
N LEU A 14 -3.19 -14.57 0.87
CA LEU A 14 -1.87 -15.12 1.17
C LEU A 14 -0.96 -15.14 -0.07
N THR A 15 -1.47 -15.58 -1.22
CA THR A 15 -0.71 -15.56 -2.47
C THR A 15 -0.32 -14.13 -2.87
N THR A 16 -1.25 -13.17 -2.75
CA THR A 16 -0.97 -11.76 -3.05
C THR A 16 0.11 -11.19 -2.13
N ALA A 17 0.05 -11.48 -0.83
CA ALA A 17 1.06 -11.05 0.13
C ALA A 17 2.45 -11.63 -0.20
N ILE A 18 2.53 -12.91 -0.56
CA ILE A 18 3.79 -13.56 -0.97
C ILE A 18 4.36 -12.90 -2.23
N ILE A 19 3.52 -12.58 -3.22
CA ILE A 19 3.94 -11.90 -4.44
C ILE A 19 4.51 -10.51 -4.12
N ILE A 20 3.81 -9.73 -3.28
CA ILE A 20 4.28 -8.41 -2.84
C ILE A 20 5.64 -8.52 -2.14
N ILE A 21 5.79 -9.44 -1.19
CA ILE A 21 7.05 -9.65 -0.47
C ILE A 21 8.17 -10.04 -1.43
N TYR A 22 7.92 -10.95 -2.36
CA TYR A 22 8.90 -11.37 -3.36
C TYR A 22 9.39 -10.19 -4.21
N ILE A 23 8.47 -9.36 -4.69
CA ILE A 23 8.78 -8.17 -5.48
C ILE A 23 9.61 -7.16 -4.66
N LEU A 24 9.24 -6.92 -3.40
CA LEU A 24 9.96 -6.02 -2.50
C LEU A 24 11.38 -6.51 -2.22
N ILE A 25 11.59 -7.82 -2.01
CA ILE A 25 12.92 -8.41 -1.85
C ILE A 25 13.75 -8.21 -3.13
N LYS A 26 13.16 -8.44 -4.31
CA LYS A 26 13.83 -8.24 -5.60
C LYS A 26 14.27 -6.79 -5.80
N TRP A 27 13.45 -5.82 -5.44
CA TRP A 27 13.79 -4.39 -5.54
C TRP A 27 14.75 -3.92 -4.44
N SER A 28 14.66 -4.50 -3.24
CA SER A 28 15.60 -4.25 -2.15
C SER A 28 17.05 -4.56 -2.55
N LYS A 29 17.27 -5.68 -3.26
CA LYS A 29 18.58 -6.07 -3.80
C LYS A 29 19.16 -5.08 -4.82
N GLN A 30 18.35 -4.18 -5.39
CA GLN A 30 18.84 -3.14 -6.31
C GLN A 30 19.51 -1.98 -5.57
N LEU A 31 19.35 -1.88 -4.25
CA LEU A 31 20.11 -0.94 -3.44
C LEU A 31 21.27 -1.67 -2.78
N GLU A 32 22.51 -1.31 -3.17
CA GLU A 32 23.74 -1.80 -2.53
C GLU A 32 23.77 -1.52 -1.02
N ASN A 33 23.15 -0.42 -0.58
CA ASN A 33 23.14 0.00 0.80
C ASN A 33 21.71 0.36 1.25
N ARG A 34 21.25 -0.22 2.36
CA ARG A 34 19.91 0.01 2.99
C ARG A 34 18.70 -0.53 2.23
N GLY A 35 18.72 -1.79 1.82
CA GLY A 35 17.58 -2.45 1.14
C GLY A 35 16.25 -2.40 1.90
N TYR A 36 16.26 -2.39 3.24
CA TYR A 36 15.06 -2.23 4.07
C TYR A 36 14.30 -0.91 3.81
N THR A 37 14.96 0.10 3.24
CA THR A 37 14.34 1.37 2.85
C THR A 37 13.24 1.16 1.82
N VAL A 38 13.36 0.17 0.92
CA VAL A 38 12.31 -0.16 -0.06
C VAL A 38 11.02 -0.56 0.64
N PHE A 39 11.14 -1.38 1.69
CA PHE A 39 10.02 -1.82 2.50
C PHE A 39 9.36 -0.64 3.23
N ILE A 40 10.16 0.28 3.78
CA ILE A 40 9.65 1.50 4.44
C ILE A 40 8.87 2.37 3.45
N TYR A 41 9.39 2.59 2.24
CA TYR A 41 8.71 3.40 1.23
C TYR A 41 7.39 2.77 0.79
N PHE A 42 7.36 1.45 0.65
CA PHE A 42 6.12 0.70 0.42
C PHE A 42 5.13 0.90 1.56
N LEU A 43 5.55 0.62 2.81
CA LEU A 43 4.67 0.68 3.99
C LEU A 43 4.11 2.08 4.24
N ILE A 44 4.93 3.12 4.09
CA ILE A 44 4.43 4.49 4.18
C ILE A 44 3.39 4.73 3.08
N SER A 45 3.66 4.28 1.85
CA SER A 45 2.77 4.52 0.72
C SER A 45 1.43 3.78 0.80
N THR A 46 1.30 2.73 1.62
CA THR A 46 0.01 2.05 1.84
C THR A 46 -0.93 2.82 2.75
N HIS A 47 -0.45 3.86 3.44
CA HIS A 47 -1.27 4.59 4.40
C HIS A 47 -2.33 5.46 3.70
N ILE A 48 -3.58 5.22 4.07
CA ILE A 48 -4.75 6.02 3.70
C ILE A 48 -5.21 6.80 4.92
N GLY A 49 -5.85 7.94 4.70
CA GLY A 49 -6.58 8.60 5.78
C GLY A 49 -7.60 9.61 5.26
N VAL A 50 -8.45 10.05 6.18
CA VAL A 50 -9.57 10.95 5.92
C VAL A 50 -9.05 12.37 5.71
N VAL A 51 -9.39 12.97 4.58
CA VAL A 51 -9.06 14.37 4.23
C VAL A 51 -10.27 15.30 4.31
N TYR A 52 -11.47 14.74 4.30
CA TYR A 52 -12.71 15.49 4.45
C TYR A 52 -13.74 14.59 5.12
N SER A 53 -14.49 15.14 6.07
CA SER A 53 -15.59 14.43 6.73
C SER A 53 -16.78 15.38 6.81
N HIS A 54 -17.95 14.89 6.45
CA HIS A 54 -19.19 15.66 6.52
C HIS A 54 -20.33 14.80 7.03
N SER A 55 -21.03 15.31 8.04
CA SER A 55 -22.22 14.66 8.59
C SER A 55 -23.45 15.09 7.81
N THR A 56 -24.19 14.12 7.30
CA THR A 56 -25.47 14.31 6.63
C THR A 56 -26.58 13.62 7.42
N GLU A 57 -27.84 13.90 7.08
CA GLU A 57 -28.99 13.21 7.67
C GLU A 57 -29.00 11.71 7.38
N GLU A 58 -28.33 11.27 6.31
CA GLU A 58 -28.22 9.86 5.89
C GLU A 58 -26.98 9.14 6.46
N GLY A 59 -26.06 9.86 7.10
CA GLY A 59 -24.84 9.30 7.67
C GLY A 59 -23.61 10.20 7.54
N ILE A 60 -22.44 9.65 7.89
CA ILE A 60 -21.16 10.36 7.81
C ILE A 60 -20.47 10.00 6.50
N PHE A 61 -20.24 11.00 5.64
CA PHE A 61 -19.42 10.84 4.45
C PHE A 61 -17.97 11.20 4.76
N GLU A 62 -17.04 10.29 4.45
CA GLU A 62 -15.60 10.52 4.60
C GLU A 62 -14.88 10.37 3.25
N LEU A 63 -14.12 11.39 2.86
CA LEU A 63 -13.22 11.33 1.73
C LEU A 63 -11.86 10.81 2.20
N TRP A 64 -11.50 9.61 1.79
CA TRP A 64 -10.23 8.97 2.05
C TRP A 64 -9.24 9.26 0.92
N MET A 65 -7.98 9.46 1.27
CA MET A 65 -6.90 9.76 0.32
C MET A 65 -5.65 8.95 0.68
N PRO A 66 -4.82 8.52 -0.29
CA PRO A 66 -3.57 7.79 -0.03
C PRO A 66 -2.46 8.76 0.43
N MET A 67 -2.65 9.35 1.62
CA MET A 67 -1.77 10.37 2.19
C MET A 67 -0.32 9.92 2.28
N GLY A 68 -0.10 8.64 2.57
CA GLY A 68 1.24 8.06 2.63
C GLY A 68 2.00 8.15 1.31
N PHE A 69 1.36 7.84 0.19
CA PHE A 69 1.97 7.97 -1.13
C PHE A 69 2.26 9.43 -1.47
N ILE A 70 1.32 10.34 -1.16
CA ILE A 70 1.50 11.78 -1.38
C ILE A 70 2.71 12.30 -0.61
N ALA A 71 2.85 11.95 0.67
CA ALA A 71 3.99 12.32 1.49
C ALA A 71 5.32 11.82 0.88
N VAL A 72 5.34 10.58 0.38
CA VAL A 72 6.53 10.03 -0.28
C VAL A 72 6.83 10.74 -1.59
N MET A 73 5.83 11.12 -2.39
CA MET A 73 6.02 11.90 -3.62
C MET A 73 6.57 13.29 -3.35
N ILE A 74 6.04 13.98 -2.32
CA ILE A 74 6.57 15.27 -1.86
C ILE A 74 8.04 15.10 -1.46
N TYR A 75 8.34 14.12 -0.60
CA TYR A 75 9.73 13.83 -0.21
C TYR A 75 10.62 13.55 -1.43
N TYR A 76 10.13 12.78 -2.40
CA TYR A 76 10.88 12.43 -3.60
C TYR A 76 11.16 13.64 -4.51
N MET A 77 10.22 14.58 -4.59
CA MET A 77 10.37 15.81 -5.38
C MET A 77 11.51 16.69 -4.86
N PHE A 78 11.61 16.83 -3.55
CA PHE A 78 12.63 17.67 -2.89
C PHE A 78 13.95 16.94 -2.59
N SER A 79 13.97 15.60 -2.62
CA SER A 79 15.18 14.82 -2.33
C SER A 79 16.08 14.68 -3.55
N SER A 80 17.38 14.88 -3.35
CA SER A 80 18.42 14.57 -4.36
C SER A 80 18.69 13.07 -4.49
N ARG A 81 18.25 12.24 -3.52
CA ARG A 81 18.56 10.80 -3.45
C ARG A 81 17.46 9.95 -4.09
N LYS A 82 17.23 10.22 -5.38
CA LYS A 82 16.25 9.55 -6.24
C LYS A 82 16.73 8.16 -6.64
N HIS A 83 15.97 7.13 -6.28
CA HIS A 83 16.27 5.75 -6.68
C HIS A 83 15.01 5.08 -7.25
N SER A 84 15.13 4.39 -8.37
CA SER A 84 13.99 3.79 -9.08
C SER A 84 13.28 2.72 -8.25
N ALA A 85 14.01 1.91 -7.48
CA ALA A 85 13.43 0.91 -6.57
C ALA A 85 12.51 1.52 -5.50
N LYS A 86 12.82 2.71 -4.99
CA LYS A 86 11.98 3.41 -4.00
C LYS A 86 10.66 3.84 -4.62
N LEU A 87 10.70 4.41 -5.83
CA LEU A 87 9.48 4.77 -6.58
C LEU A 87 8.61 3.56 -6.90
N LYS A 88 9.23 2.46 -7.36
CA LYS A 88 8.50 1.22 -7.68
C LYS A 88 7.79 0.66 -6.44
N ALA A 89 8.47 0.66 -5.30
CA ALA A 89 7.86 0.26 -4.02
C ALA A 89 6.73 1.18 -3.58
N SER A 90 6.89 2.50 -3.74
CA SER A 90 5.82 3.45 -3.45
C SER A 90 4.61 3.30 -4.37
N ALA A 91 4.84 3.06 -5.67
CA ALA A 91 3.76 2.80 -6.62
C ALA A 91 3.00 1.50 -6.28
N LEU A 92 3.72 0.44 -5.86
CA LEU A 92 3.08 -0.78 -5.37
C LEU A 92 2.25 -0.51 -4.10
N GLY A 93 2.76 0.32 -3.19
CA GLY A 93 2.04 0.75 -1.99
C GLY A 93 0.78 1.56 -2.33
N LEU A 94 0.83 2.41 -3.35
CA LEU A 94 -0.33 3.15 -3.87
C LEU A 94 -1.42 2.21 -4.38
N THR A 95 -1.06 1.15 -5.09
CA THR A 95 -2.05 0.15 -5.56
C THR A 95 -2.77 -0.49 -4.39
N VAL A 96 -2.04 -0.84 -3.31
CA VAL A 96 -2.64 -1.36 -2.08
C VAL A 96 -3.52 -0.30 -1.41
N ALA A 97 -3.08 0.95 -1.33
CA ALA A 97 -3.87 2.04 -0.77
C ALA A 97 -5.18 2.27 -1.55
N MET A 98 -5.15 2.22 -2.88
CA MET A 98 -6.34 2.28 -3.73
C MET A 98 -7.29 1.12 -3.49
N PHE A 99 -6.76 -0.11 -3.33
CA PHE A 99 -7.57 -1.27 -2.97
C PHE A 99 -8.24 -1.11 -1.61
N LEU A 100 -7.51 -0.63 -0.59
CA LEU A 100 -8.06 -0.35 0.74
C LEU A 100 -9.14 0.74 0.69
N MET A 101 -8.94 1.80 -0.09
CA MET A 101 -9.97 2.83 -0.28
C MET A 101 -11.21 2.27 -0.98
N ALA A 102 -11.04 1.45 -2.02
CA ALA A 102 -12.17 0.81 -2.69
C ALA A 102 -13.00 -0.02 -1.70
N LEU A 103 -12.34 -0.83 -0.86
CA LEU A 103 -12.99 -1.59 0.20
C LEU A 103 -13.73 -0.70 1.19
N GLN A 104 -13.16 0.45 1.58
CA GLN A 104 -13.79 1.41 2.50
C GLN A 104 -15.09 2.01 1.93
N TYR A 105 -15.23 2.11 0.61
CA TYR A 105 -16.43 2.66 -0.04
C TYR A 105 -17.46 1.60 -0.46
N THR A 106 -17.04 0.34 -0.64
CA THR A 106 -17.92 -0.76 -1.04
C THR A 106 -18.38 -1.66 0.11
N GLY A 107 -17.73 -1.54 1.27
CA GLY A 107 -18.08 -2.26 2.50
C GLY A 107 -19.05 -1.47 3.36
#